data_AF-A0A972URX6-F1
#
_entry.id   AF-A0A972URX6-F1
#
_cell.length_a   1.000
_cell.length_b   1.000
_cell.length_c   1.000
_cell.angle_alpha   90.00
_cell.angle_beta   90.00
_cell.angle_gamma   90.00
#
_symmetry.space_group_name_H-M   'P 1'
#
loop_
_entity.id
_entity.type
_entity.pdbx_description
1 polymer ?
#
loop_
_entity_poly.entity_id
_entity_poly.type
_entity_poly.pdbx_seq_one_letter_code
_entity_poly.pdbx_strand_id
1 'polypeptide(L)'
;MADSSLIDGRLKTAAQLTLRARIFYDIWRFFDGAETRPGIIDTMRDYSEFFRFAPNAHFVSFVVQIAALMEKRNDTINLRGLAKELKGGGLISVKDASEVDALFERAAPLASKTKILRDKLFAHRNASLSYADVLENASVTPNELRDLTELALKIVNHLLMARDQDFYAFNPLPVAHAEAMLNALAEHARLELGQR
;
A
#
# COMPACT_ATOMS: atom_id res chain seq x y z
N MET A 1 23.05 -13.15 -19.72
CA MET A 1 23.02 -13.08 -18.26
C MET A 1 22.49 -11.71 -17.88
N ALA A 2 21.41 -11.64 -17.11
CA ALA A 2 20.99 -10.35 -16.55
C ALA A 2 22.09 -9.85 -15.61
N ASP A 3 22.39 -8.56 -15.66
CA ASP A 3 23.37 -7.96 -14.75
C ASP A 3 22.83 -8.08 -13.31
N SER A 4 23.57 -8.81 -12.48
CA SER A 4 23.25 -9.04 -11.07
C SER A 4 23.04 -7.73 -10.31
N SER A 5 23.72 -6.65 -10.69
CA SER A 5 23.55 -5.34 -10.04
C SER A 5 22.23 -4.65 -10.41
N LEU A 6 21.70 -4.91 -11.62
CA LEU A 6 20.47 -4.32 -12.12
C LEU A 6 19.24 -4.92 -11.44
N ILE A 7 19.20 -6.24 -11.26
CA ILE A 7 18.08 -6.91 -10.59
C ILE A 7 18.00 -6.56 -9.10
N ASP A 8 19.16 -6.43 -8.46
CA ASP A 8 19.32 -5.98 -7.08
C ASP A 8 18.78 -4.55 -6.87
N GLY A 9 19.05 -3.63 -7.81
CA GLY A 9 18.45 -2.29 -7.80
C GLY A 9 16.92 -2.30 -7.95
N ARG A 10 16.39 -3.21 -8.78
CA ARG A 10 14.93 -3.38 -8.96
C ARG A 10 14.25 -4.01 -7.74
N LEU A 11 14.93 -4.91 -7.01
CA LEU A 11 14.44 -5.44 -5.72
C LEU A 11 14.30 -4.33 -4.69
N LYS A 12 15.32 -3.48 -4.53
CA LYS A 12 15.25 -2.31 -3.64
C LYS A 12 14.11 -1.37 -4.03
N THR A 13 13.93 -1.14 -5.34
CA THR A 13 12.81 -0.33 -5.85
C THR A 13 11.46 -0.95 -5.48
N ALA A 14 11.29 -2.27 -5.67
CA ALA A 14 10.07 -2.97 -5.29
C ALA A 14 9.80 -2.89 -3.79
N ALA A 15 10.84 -2.97 -2.94
CA ALA A 15 10.69 -2.82 -1.49
C ALA A 15 10.22 -1.40 -1.12
N GLN A 16 10.82 -0.37 -1.71
CA GLN A 16 10.40 1.02 -1.50
C GLN A 16 8.95 1.26 -1.95
N LEU A 17 8.54 0.67 -3.07
CA LEU A 17 7.15 0.72 -3.52
C LEU A 17 6.21 0.01 -2.55
N THR A 18 6.60 -1.14 -1.98
CA THR A 18 5.82 -1.83 -0.95
C THR A 18 5.66 -0.98 0.30
N LEU A 19 6.74 -0.35 0.77
CA LEU A 19 6.68 0.56 1.93
C LEU A 19 5.77 1.75 1.64
N ARG A 20 5.89 2.36 0.46
CA ARG A 20 5.05 3.49 0.06
C ARG A 20 3.57 3.13 -0.03
N ALA A 21 3.25 1.96 -0.59
CA ALA A 21 1.88 1.45 -0.61
C ALA A 21 1.33 1.32 0.83
N ARG A 22 2.12 0.78 1.76
CA ARG A 22 1.73 0.68 3.16
C ARG A 22 1.51 2.04 3.82
N ILE A 23 2.39 3.02 3.58
CA ILE A 23 2.20 4.39 4.09
C ILE A 23 0.84 4.95 3.66
N PHE A 24 0.49 4.79 2.38
CA PHE A 24 -0.80 5.27 1.87
C PHE A 24 -2.00 4.53 2.49
N TYR A 25 -1.88 3.22 2.69
CA TYR A 25 -2.89 2.46 3.41
C TYR A 25 -3.06 2.97 4.85
N ASP A 26 -1.96 3.14 5.58
CA ASP A 26 -1.97 3.52 6.99
C ASP A 26 -2.57 4.92 7.20
N ILE A 27 -2.21 5.89 6.34
CA ILE A 27 -2.78 7.24 6.39
C ILE A 27 -4.26 7.25 6.02
N TRP A 28 -4.67 6.53 4.97
CA TRP A 28 -6.10 6.37 4.66
C TRP A 28 -6.86 5.78 5.85
N ARG A 29 -6.31 4.72 6.44
CA ARG A 29 -6.93 4.03 7.58
C ARG A 29 -7.02 4.94 8.80
N PHE A 30 -6.05 5.82 9.01
CA PHE A 30 -6.09 6.82 10.07
C PHE A 30 -7.22 7.84 9.84
N PHE A 31 -7.43 8.34 8.62
CA PHE A 31 -8.51 9.28 8.33
C PHE A 31 -9.91 8.65 8.32
N ASP A 32 -10.02 7.38 7.94
CA ASP A 32 -11.30 6.70 7.72
C ASP A 32 -11.58 5.60 8.77
N GLY A 33 -10.76 5.55 9.81
CA GLY A 33 -10.85 4.58 10.88
C GLY A 33 -12.03 4.82 11.82
N ALA A 34 -12.83 3.79 12.12
CA ALA A 34 -13.87 3.90 13.14
C ALA A 34 -13.31 4.30 14.51
N GLU A 35 -12.07 3.86 14.81
CA GLU A 35 -11.37 4.15 16.07
C GLU A 35 -10.73 5.55 16.09
N THR A 36 -10.32 6.08 14.93
CA THR A 36 -9.49 7.30 14.84
C THR A 36 -10.28 8.50 14.35
N ARG A 37 -11.15 8.32 13.36
CA ARG A 37 -11.94 9.38 12.72
C ARG A 37 -12.76 10.21 13.72
N PRO A 38 -13.44 9.64 14.73
CA PRO A 38 -14.19 10.45 15.69
C PRO A 38 -13.32 11.50 16.42
N GLY A 39 -12.04 11.19 16.66
CA GLY A 39 -11.12 12.11 17.35
C GLY A 39 -10.59 13.25 16.46
N ILE A 40 -10.74 13.16 15.14
CA ILE A 40 -10.13 14.11 14.19
C ILE A 40 -11.15 14.77 13.25
N ILE A 41 -12.41 14.35 13.27
CA ILE A 41 -13.42 14.75 12.27
C ILE A 41 -13.73 16.25 12.32
N ASP A 42 -13.72 16.87 13.49
CA ASP A 42 -13.99 18.30 13.63
C ASP A 42 -12.84 19.13 13.03
N THR A 43 -11.59 18.77 13.32
CA THR A 43 -10.42 19.38 12.65
C THR A 43 -10.47 19.18 11.14
N MET A 44 -10.83 17.98 10.67
CA MET A 44 -10.99 17.73 9.23
C MET A 44 -12.08 18.62 8.62
N ARG A 45 -13.13 18.96 9.37
CA ARG A 45 -14.21 19.84 8.93
C ARG A 45 -13.74 21.30 8.85
N ASP A 46 -12.96 21.76 9.82
CA ASP A 46 -12.40 23.12 9.85
C ASP A 46 -11.49 23.38 8.63
N TYR A 47 -10.78 22.33 8.17
CA TYR A 47 -9.92 22.37 6.99
C TYR A 47 -10.51 21.56 5.81
N SER A 48 -11.83 21.66 5.61
CA SER A 48 -12.60 20.82 4.69
C SER A 48 -12.08 20.80 3.26
N GLU A 49 -11.63 21.92 2.69
CA GLU A 49 -11.13 21.96 1.30
C GLU A 49 -9.89 21.08 1.08
N PHE A 50 -9.06 20.91 2.11
CA PHE A 50 -7.94 19.98 2.07
C PHE A 50 -8.40 18.54 2.32
N PHE A 51 -9.15 18.31 3.40
CA PHE A 51 -9.51 16.95 3.83
C PHE A 51 -10.65 16.31 3.03
N ARG A 52 -11.37 17.07 2.20
CA ARG A 52 -12.45 16.55 1.34
C ARG A 52 -11.96 15.44 0.40
N PHE A 53 -10.72 15.53 -0.09
CA PHE A 53 -10.15 14.57 -1.03
C PHE A 53 -8.92 13.83 -0.51
N ALA A 54 -8.28 14.30 0.58
CA ALA A 54 -7.05 13.69 1.09
C ALA A 54 -7.18 12.19 1.44
N PRO A 55 -8.20 11.73 2.20
CA PRO A 55 -8.36 10.30 2.51
C PRO A 55 -8.52 9.45 1.25
N ASN A 56 -9.27 9.97 0.28
CA ASN A 56 -9.51 9.32 -0.99
C ASN A 56 -8.22 9.16 -1.79
N ALA A 57 -7.45 10.25 -1.92
CA ALA A 57 -6.18 10.26 -2.65
C ALA A 57 -5.18 9.24 -2.09
N HIS A 58 -5.13 9.08 -0.77
CA HIS A 58 -4.32 8.04 -0.13
C HIS A 58 -4.83 6.63 -0.47
N PHE A 59 -6.14 6.38 -0.41
CA PHE A 59 -6.69 5.08 -0.80
C PHE A 59 -6.40 4.74 -2.27
N VAL A 60 -6.60 5.69 -3.19
CA VAL A 60 -6.27 5.52 -4.62
C VAL A 60 -4.81 5.14 -4.79
N SER A 61 -3.93 5.93 -4.17
CA SER A 61 -2.48 5.74 -4.27
C SER A 61 -2.06 4.38 -3.73
N PHE A 62 -2.65 3.93 -2.62
CA PHE A 62 -2.47 2.58 -2.10
C PHE A 62 -2.88 1.51 -3.12
N VAL A 63 -4.13 1.55 -3.61
CA VAL A 63 -4.66 0.53 -4.53
C VAL A 63 -3.83 0.45 -5.81
N VAL A 64 -3.48 1.58 -6.39
CA VAL A 64 -2.66 1.64 -7.62
C VAL A 64 -1.29 1.01 -7.39
N GLN A 65 -0.61 1.34 -6.30
CA GLN A 65 0.73 0.83 -6.04
C GLN A 65 0.75 -0.65 -5.66
N ILE A 66 -0.15 -1.09 -4.78
CA ILE A 66 -0.18 -2.49 -4.38
C ILE A 66 -0.62 -3.39 -5.56
N ALA A 67 -1.57 -2.93 -6.37
CA ALA A 67 -1.97 -3.66 -7.56
C ALA A 67 -0.84 -3.74 -8.59
N ALA A 68 -0.05 -2.67 -8.77
CA ALA A 68 1.13 -2.68 -9.64
C ALA A 68 2.22 -3.65 -9.15
N LEU A 69 2.43 -3.77 -7.84
CA LEU A 69 3.41 -4.71 -7.28
C LEU A 69 2.99 -6.18 -7.42
N MET A 70 1.68 -6.44 -7.36
CA MET A 70 1.10 -7.78 -7.35
C MET A 70 0.63 -8.25 -8.73
N GLU A 71 0.78 -7.44 -9.76
CA GLU A 71 0.34 -7.78 -11.10
C GLU A 71 1.25 -8.82 -11.81
N LYS A 72 0.89 -9.18 -13.04
CA LYS A 72 1.50 -10.31 -13.77
C LYS A 72 2.10 -9.91 -15.11
N ARG A 73 2.04 -8.64 -15.52
CA ARG A 73 2.69 -8.19 -16.76
C ARG A 73 4.20 -8.29 -16.63
N ASN A 74 4.89 -8.40 -17.76
CA ASN A 74 6.33 -8.55 -17.79
C ASN A 74 7.08 -7.23 -18.09
N ASP A 75 6.35 -6.15 -18.36
CA ASP A 75 6.88 -4.84 -18.75
C ASP A 75 6.91 -3.82 -17.59
N THR A 76 6.64 -4.27 -16.37
CA THR A 76 6.64 -3.44 -15.15
C THR A 76 7.49 -4.06 -14.05
N ILE A 77 7.91 -3.24 -13.08
CA ILE A 77 8.53 -3.75 -11.86
C ILE A 77 7.42 -4.29 -10.95
N ASN A 78 7.28 -5.61 -10.92
CA ASN A 78 6.38 -6.34 -10.03
C ASN A 78 7.08 -7.54 -9.38
N LEU A 79 6.55 -7.99 -8.25
CA LEU A 79 7.21 -9.00 -7.42
C LEU A 79 7.29 -10.35 -8.14
N ARG A 80 6.28 -10.71 -8.93
CA ARG A 80 6.24 -11.99 -9.64
C ARG A 80 7.29 -12.05 -10.75
N GLY A 81 7.45 -10.96 -11.50
CA GLY A 81 8.48 -10.82 -12.52
C GLY A 81 9.89 -10.93 -11.94
N LEU A 82 10.14 -10.24 -10.82
CA LEU A 82 11.41 -10.30 -10.10
C LEU A 82 11.71 -11.71 -9.59
N ALA A 83 10.74 -12.36 -8.94
CA ALA A 83 10.90 -13.74 -8.47
C ALA A 83 11.17 -14.71 -9.64
N LYS A 84 10.47 -14.55 -10.77
CA LYS A 84 10.68 -15.38 -11.97
C LYS A 84 12.10 -15.19 -12.54
N GLU A 85 12.58 -13.96 -12.60
CA GLU A 85 13.91 -13.63 -13.12
C GLU A 85 15.02 -14.22 -12.23
N LEU A 86 14.88 -14.07 -10.91
CA LEU A 86 15.81 -14.67 -9.93
C LEU A 86 15.84 -16.20 -10.02
N LYS A 87 14.67 -16.85 -10.11
CA LYS A 87 14.55 -18.30 -10.27
C LYS A 87 15.16 -18.79 -11.57
N GLY A 88 14.79 -18.16 -12.69
CA GLY A 88 15.28 -18.53 -14.03
C GLY A 88 16.78 -18.30 -14.20
N GLY A 89 17.34 -17.33 -13.48
CA GLY A 89 18.78 -17.06 -13.43
C GLY A 89 19.57 -17.93 -12.46
N GLY A 90 18.92 -18.76 -11.65
CA GLY A 90 19.58 -19.52 -10.58
C GLY A 90 20.19 -18.62 -9.49
N LEU A 91 19.62 -17.43 -9.30
CA LEU A 91 20.15 -16.39 -8.40
C LEU A 91 19.65 -16.51 -6.96
N ILE A 92 18.75 -17.46 -6.69
CA ILE A 92 18.23 -17.83 -5.37
C ILE A 92 18.14 -19.35 -5.27
N SER A 93 18.14 -19.89 -4.04
CA SER A 93 18.07 -21.34 -3.84
C SER A 93 16.67 -21.90 -4.17
N VAL A 94 16.58 -23.21 -4.39
CA VAL A 94 15.29 -23.91 -4.57
C VAL A 94 14.39 -23.74 -3.34
N LYS A 95 14.98 -23.69 -2.15
CA LYS A 95 14.25 -23.47 -0.89
C LYS A 95 13.63 -22.08 -0.87
N ASP A 96 14.41 -21.03 -1.13
CA ASP A 96 13.92 -19.65 -1.14
C ASP A 96 12.85 -19.45 -2.23
N ALA A 97 13.05 -20.09 -3.38
CA ALA A 97 12.07 -20.08 -4.45
C ALA A 97 10.72 -20.66 -4.01
N SER A 98 10.72 -21.78 -3.28
CA SER A 98 9.51 -22.43 -2.77
C SER A 98 8.82 -21.60 -1.69
N GLU A 99 9.57 -20.97 -0.79
CA GLU A 99 9.01 -20.09 0.24
C GLU A 99 8.33 -18.87 -0.38
N VAL A 100 8.93 -18.28 -1.41
CA VAL A 100 8.34 -17.17 -2.17
C VAL A 100 7.05 -17.60 -2.89
N ASP A 101 7.00 -18.80 -3.46
CA ASP A 101 5.78 -19.30 -4.11
C ASP A 101 4.63 -19.47 -3.12
N ALA A 102 4.90 -20.03 -1.94
CA ALA A 102 3.90 -20.16 -0.89
C ALA A 102 3.36 -18.78 -0.42
N LEU A 103 4.21 -17.76 -0.37
CA LEU A 103 3.77 -16.38 -0.09
C LEU A 103 2.89 -15.82 -1.21
N PHE A 104 3.22 -16.09 -2.48
CA PHE A 104 2.36 -15.68 -3.61
C PHE A 104 1.01 -16.39 -3.61
N GLU A 105 0.95 -17.67 -3.23
CA GLU A 105 -0.31 -18.41 -3.11
C GLU A 105 -1.23 -17.78 -2.06
N ARG A 106 -0.68 -17.42 -0.90
CA ARG A 106 -1.41 -16.70 0.15
C ARG A 106 -1.87 -15.31 -0.29
N ALA A 107 -1.05 -14.61 -1.07
CA ALA A 107 -1.36 -13.27 -1.55
C ALA A 107 -2.36 -13.23 -2.71
N ALA A 108 -2.46 -14.32 -3.50
CA ALA A 108 -3.28 -14.40 -4.71
C ALA A 108 -4.76 -13.99 -4.52
N PRO A 109 -5.51 -14.49 -3.52
CA PRO A 109 -6.91 -14.08 -3.34
C PRO A 109 -7.05 -12.58 -3.07
N LEU A 110 -6.15 -12.00 -2.27
CA LEU A 110 -6.16 -10.58 -1.92
C LEU A 110 -5.71 -9.68 -3.09
N ALA A 111 -4.72 -10.13 -3.84
CA ALA A 111 -4.26 -9.47 -5.07
C ALA A 111 -5.36 -9.42 -6.14
N SER A 112 -6.19 -10.46 -6.22
CA SER A 112 -7.35 -10.49 -7.13
C SER A 112 -8.38 -9.40 -6.76
N LYS A 113 -8.71 -9.26 -5.47
CA LYS A 113 -9.63 -8.22 -4.99
C LYS A 113 -9.10 -6.81 -5.25
N THR A 114 -7.82 -6.56 -5.00
CA THR A 114 -7.21 -5.23 -5.27
C THR A 114 -7.08 -4.92 -6.75
N LYS A 115 -6.91 -5.93 -7.60
CA LYS A 115 -7.02 -5.75 -9.06
C LYS A 115 -8.43 -5.33 -9.46
N ILE A 116 -9.47 -5.95 -8.90
CA ILE A 116 -10.87 -5.56 -9.14
C ILE A 116 -11.09 -4.10 -8.72
N LEU A 117 -10.56 -3.69 -7.55
CA LEU A 117 -10.59 -2.29 -7.12
C LEU A 117 -9.91 -1.39 -8.16
N ARG A 118 -8.68 -1.70 -8.59
CA ARG A 118 -7.97 -0.89 -9.59
C ARG A 118 -8.79 -0.73 -10.89
N ASP A 119 -9.27 -1.84 -11.42
CA ASP A 119 -9.93 -1.89 -12.72
C ASP A 119 -11.29 -1.17 -12.69
N LYS A 120 -12.08 -1.34 -11.62
CA LYS A 120 -13.42 -0.77 -11.48
C LYS A 120 -13.45 0.66 -10.92
N LEU A 121 -12.50 1.02 -10.07
CA LEU A 121 -12.50 2.30 -9.33
C LEU A 121 -11.73 3.38 -10.09
N PHE A 122 -10.69 3.03 -10.85
CA PHE A 122 -9.77 4.02 -11.45
C PHE A 122 -9.60 3.93 -12.97
N ALA A 123 -9.62 2.74 -13.57
CA ALA A 123 -9.42 2.58 -15.02
C ALA A 123 -10.71 2.76 -15.83
N HIS A 124 -11.85 2.27 -15.31
CA HIS A 124 -13.17 2.42 -15.91
C HIS A 124 -14.15 2.97 -14.88
N ARG A 125 -13.99 4.24 -14.51
CA ARG A 125 -14.88 4.90 -13.54
C ARG A 125 -16.32 4.81 -14.05
N ASN A 126 -17.09 3.88 -13.49
CA ASN A 126 -18.49 3.75 -13.81
C ASN A 126 -19.21 4.98 -13.23
N ALA A 127 -19.91 5.73 -14.07
CA ALA A 127 -20.60 6.95 -13.67
C ALA A 127 -21.68 6.71 -12.60
N SER A 128 -22.08 5.44 -12.36
CA SER A 128 -23.14 5.06 -11.45
C SER A 128 -22.70 4.49 -10.10
N LEU A 129 -21.40 4.38 -9.78
CA LEU A 129 -20.94 3.74 -8.53
C LEU A 129 -20.32 4.75 -7.55
N SER A 130 -20.87 4.78 -6.32
CA SER A 130 -20.30 5.46 -5.18
C SER A 130 -19.04 4.73 -4.66
N TYR A 131 -18.21 5.41 -3.89
CA TYR A 131 -17.00 4.80 -3.32
C TYR A 131 -17.32 3.65 -2.36
N ALA A 132 -18.43 3.78 -1.61
CA ALA A 132 -18.95 2.72 -0.77
C ALA A 132 -19.37 1.51 -1.61
N ASP A 133 -20.01 1.76 -2.75
CA ASP A 133 -20.45 0.71 -3.67
C ASP A 133 -19.25 -0.06 -4.24
N VAL A 134 -18.11 0.59 -4.50
CA VAL A 134 -16.94 -0.12 -5.04
C VAL A 134 -16.22 -0.95 -3.97
N LEU A 135 -16.16 -0.48 -2.73
CA LEU A 135 -15.65 -1.26 -1.61
C LEU A 135 -16.54 -2.48 -1.33
N GLU A 136 -17.86 -2.30 -1.36
CA GLU A 136 -18.84 -3.38 -1.23
C GLU A 136 -18.71 -4.40 -2.38
N ASN A 137 -18.63 -3.92 -3.63
CA ASN A 137 -18.46 -4.74 -4.82
C ASN A 137 -17.14 -5.51 -4.88
N ALA A 138 -16.07 -4.99 -4.29
CA ALA A 138 -14.79 -5.69 -4.21
C ALA A 138 -14.76 -6.71 -3.06
N SER A 139 -15.73 -6.63 -2.14
CA SER A 139 -15.86 -7.50 -0.95
C SER A 139 -14.52 -7.68 -0.24
N VAL A 140 -13.78 -6.59 -0.08
CA VAL A 140 -12.45 -6.56 0.55
C VAL A 140 -12.50 -5.72 1.82
N THR A 141 -11.97 -6.27 2.90
CA THR A 141 -11.91 -5.57 4.18
C THR A 141 -10.62 -4.75 4.31
N PRO A 142 -10.59 -3.69 5.14
CA PRO A 142 -9.35 -2.97 5.43
C PRO A 142 -8.23 -3.88 5.94
N ASN A 143 -8.56 -4.88 6.78
CA ASN A 143 -7.58 -5.85 7.28
C ASN A 143 -6.99 -6.70 6.16
N GLU A 144 -7.79 -7.13 5.19
CA GLU A 144 -7.32 -7.86 4.01
C GLU A 144 -6.38 -7.00 3.14
N LEU A 145 -6.66 -5.69 3.02
CA LEU A 145 -5.78 -4.76 2.32
C LEU A 145 -4.44 -4.58 3.04
N ARG A 146 -4.46 -4.48 4.37
CA ARG A 146 -3.24 -4.48 5.21
C ARG A 146 -2.46 -5.77 5.02
N ASP A 147 -3.12 -6.91 5.13
CA ASP A 147 -2.48 -8.22 5.07
C ASP A 147 -1.82 -8.46 3.70
N LEU A 148 -2.37 -7.88 2.61
CA LEU A 148 -1.70 -7.89 1.32
C LEU A 148 -0.37 -7.11 1.33
N THR A 149 -0.29 -5.95 2.02
CA THR A 149 0.99 -5.24 2.17
C THR A 149 1.99 -6.04 2.99
N GLU A 150 1.55 -6.72 4.05
CA GLU A 150 2.39 -7.61 4.87
C GLU A 150 2.97 -8.75 4.03
N LEU A 151 2.14 -9.37 3.18
CA LEU A 151 2.58 -10.42 2.26
C LEU A 151 3.54 -9.87 1.20
N ALA A 152 3.27 -8.70 0.61
CA ALA A 152 4.17 -8.06 -0.33
C ALA A 152 5.55 -7.75 0.29
N LEU A 153 5.57 -7.28 1.55
CA LEU A 153 6.82 -7.02 2.27
C LEU A 153 7.58 -8.33 2.56
N LYS A 154 6.88 -9.38 3.00
CA LYS A 154 7.48 -10.70 3.21
C LYS A 154 8.10 -11.25 1.92
N ILE A 155 7.39 -11.14 0.80
CA ILE A 155 7.88 -11.58 -0.51
C ILE A 155 9.17 -10.83 -0.88
N VAL A 156 9.15 -9.50 -0.86
CA VAL A 156 10.31 -8.72 -1.29
C VAL A 156 11.49 -8.87 -0.33
N ASN A 157 11.26 -8.91 0.98
CA ASN A 157 12.32 -9.14 1.95
C ASN A 157 12.94 -10.54 1.80
N HIS A 158 12.14 -11.55 1.52
CA HIS A 158 12.67 -12.88 1.27
C HIS A 158 13.58 -12.90 0.02
N LEU A 159 13.17 -12.23 -1.05
CA LEU A 159 14.00 -12.06 -2.26
C LEU A 159 15.27 -11.24 -1.99
N LEU A 160 15.20 -10.19 -1.17
CA LEU A 160 16.37 -9.38 -0.77
C LEU A 160 17.36 -10.20 0.06
N MET A 161 16.86 -10.94 1.06
CA MET A 161 17.70 -11.75 1.95
C MET A 161 18.36 -12.92 1.20
N ALA A 162 17.66 -13.55 0.25
CA ALA A 162 18.24 -14.56 -0.63
C ALA A 162 19.36 -14.02 -1.55
N ARG A 163 19.56 -12.70 -1.56
CA ARG A 163 20.55 -11.95 -2.32
C ARG A 163 21.54 -11.20 -1.41
N ASP A 164 21.59 -11.58 -0.14
CA ASP A 164 22.45 -10.96 0.88
C ASP A 164 22.25 -9.43 1.00
N GLN A 165 21.02 -8.96 0.76
CA GLN A 165 20.65 -7.56 0.90
C GLN A 165 19.86 -7.29 2.19
N ASP A 166 19.92 -6.05 2.65
CA ASP A 166 19.14 -5.58 3.79
C ASP A 166 17.64 -5.75 3.56
N PHE A 167 16.93 -6.10 4.64
CA PHE A 167 15.48 -6.17 4.65
C PHE A 167 14.87 -4.83 5.10
N TYR A 168 13.58 -4.66 4.81
CA TYR A 168 12.82 -3.47 5.18
C TYR A 168 11.74 -3.78 6.20
N ALA A 169 11.35 -2.78 6.98
CA ALA A 169 10.25 -2.85 7.92
C ALA A 169 9.31 -1.66 7.73
N PHE A 170 8.04 -1.84 8.09
CA PHE A 170 7.09 -0.74 8.12
C PHE A 170 7.42 0.24 9.25
N ASN A 171 7.22 1.52 8.97
CA ASN A 171 7.51 2.61 9.88
C ASN A 171 6.19 3.19 10.42
N PRO A 172 5.97 3.29 11.74
CA PRO A 172 4.76 3.88 12.30
C PRO A 172 4.72 5.42 12.24
N LEU A 173 5.86 6.08 11.98
CA LEU A 173 5.99 7.54 12.00
C LEU A 173 5.01 8.29 11.07
N PRO A 174 4.64 7.83 9.86
CA PRO A 174 3.69 8.54 9.02
C PRO A 174 2.36 8.81 9.72
N VAL A 175 1.80 7.81 10.42
CA VAL A 175 0.56 7.98 11.17
C VAL A 175 0.78 8.89 12.37
N ALA A 176 1.85 8.66 13.15
CA ALA A 176 2.16 9.49 14.30
C ALA A 176 2.35 10.98 13.93
N HIS A 177 2.97 11.26 12.80
CA HIS A 177 3.16 12.63 12.30
C HIS A 177 1.86 13.22 11.75
N ALA A 178 1.01 12.43 11.08
CA ALA A 178 -0.31 12.89 10.65
C ALA A 178 -1.22 13.24 11.84
N GLU A 179 -1.16 12.43 12.90
CA GLU A 179 -1.85 12.70 14.17
C GLU A 179 -1.32 13.96 14.86
N ALA A 180 0.00 14.09 15.00
CA ALA A 180 0.62 15.28 15.58
C ALA A 180 0.26 16.55 14.80
N MET A 181 0.24 16.48 13.47
CA MET A 181 -0.18 17.59 12.60
C MET A 181 -1.65 17.97 12.84
N LEU A 182 -2.57 17.00 12.89
CA LEU A 182 -3.98 17.27 13.15
C LEU A 182 -4.22 17.84 14.55
N ASN A 183 -3.48 17.36 15.55
CA ASN A 183 -3.55 17.91 16.90
C ASN A 183 -3.08 19.37 16.95
N ALA A 184 -2.01 19.70 16.23
CA ALA A 184 -1.54 21.08 16.10
C ALA A 184 -2.56 21.99 15.39
N LEU A 185 -3.21 21.49 14.34
CA LEU A 185 -4.27 22.22 13.63
C LEU A 185 -5.51 22.45 14.51
N ALA A 186 -5.89 21.47 15.32
CA ALA A 186 -6.99 21.57 16.26
C ALA A 186 -6.72 22.64 17.34
N GLU A 187 -5.49 22.65 17.87
CA GLU A 187 -5.09 23.64 18.87
C GLU A 187 -5.06 25.04 18.28
N HIS A 188 -4.53 25.19 17.07
CA HIS A 188 -4.56 26.47 16.35
C HIS A 188 -6.00 26.99 16.16
N ALA A 189 -6.92 26.13 15.70
CA ALA A 189 -8.32 26.52 15.50
C ALA A 189 -8.99 26.97 16.81
N ARG A 190 -8.70 26.31 17.94
CA ARG A 190 -9.22 26.71 19.26
C ARG A 190 -8.70 28.09 19.69
N LEU A 191 -7.42 28.36 19.48
CA LEU A 191 -6.81 29.63 19.86
C LEU A 191 -7.34 30.80 19.02
N GLU A 192 -7.56 30.61 17.72
CA GLU A 192 -8.11 31.67 16.86
C GLU A 192 -9.62 31.91 17.07
N LEU A 193 -10.40 30.85 17.34
CA LEU A 193 -11.84 30.96 17.57
C LEU A 193 -12.20 31.38 19.00
N GLY A 194 -11.34 31.10 19.98
CA GLY A 194 -11.49 31.58 21.37
C GLY A 194 -11.10 33.04 21.59
N GLN A 195 -10.54 33.71 20.57
CA GLN A 195 -10.17 35.13 20.59
C GLN A 195 -11.17 36.04 19.84
N ARG A 196 -12.27 35.49 19.32
CA ARG A 196 -13.39 36.22 18.70
C ARG A 196 -14.64 36.16 19.56
#